data_AF-A0A2V5JCD3-F1
#
_entry.id   AF-A0A2V5JCD3-F1
#
_cell.length_a   1.000
_cell.length_b   1.000
_cell.length_c   1.000
_cell.angle_alpha   90.00
_cell.angle_beta   90.00
_cell.angle_gamma   90.00
#
_symmetry.space_group_name_H-M   'P 1'
#
loop_
_entity.id
_entity.type
_entity.pdbx_description
1 polymer ?
#
loop_
_entity_poly.entity_id
_entity_poly.type
_entity_poly.pdbx_seq_one_letter_code
_entity_poly.pdbx_strand_id
1 'polypeptide(L)'
;MSHPVDAQAQQPGKPKEFIYVLRLVPRLYDDKNWTKEDNGVLERHFARFQEAIKSGQLILAGRTKEPGDKTFGIAIFRASDEAAARAFMEADPAVSAGLMTAELHPFAVALEHKNP
;
A
#
# COMPACT_ATOMS: atom_id res chain seq x y z
N MET A 1 3.16 -39.17 31.09
CA MET A 1 2.49 -38.81 29.81
C MET A 1 1.18 -38.16 30.24
N SER A 2 0.90 -36.87 30.05
CA SER A 2 1.23 -35.96 28.95
C SER A 2 1.09 -34.53 29.50
N HIS A 3 1.99 -33.62 29.13
CA HIS A 3 1.82 -32.19 29.42
C HIS A 3 0.83 -31.61 28.40
N PRO A 4 -0.08 -30.71 28.80
CA PRO A 4 -0.89 -29.98 27.85
C PRO A 4 0.01 -29.00 27.09
N VAL A 5 -0.13 -28.97 25.77
CA VAL A 5 0.55 -27.99 24.91
C VAL A 5 -0.21 -26.69 25.08
N ASP A 6 0.36 -25.74 25.81
CA ASP A 6 -0.15 -24.38 25.88
C ASP A 6 -0.12 -23.78 24.47
N ALA A 7 -1.32 -23.58 23.90
CA ALA A 7 -1.50 -22.73 22.75
C ALA A 7 -1.29 -21.27 23.19
N GLN A 8 -0.02 -20.87 23.25
CA GLN A 8 0.34 -19.47 23.42
C GLN A 8 -0.07 -18.72 22.16
N ALA A 9 -1.23 -18.07 22.21
CA ALA A 9 -1.56 -17.02 21.26
C ALA A 9 -0.42 -15.99 21.30
N GLN A 10 0.36 -15.90 20.21
CA GLN A 10 1.35 -14.84 20.08
C GLN A 10 0.66 -13.50 20.33
N GLN A 11 1.11 -12.77 21.35
CA GLN A 11 0.76 -11.36 21.49
C GLN A 11 1.11 -10.67 20.17
N PRO A 12 0.24 -9.82 19.60
CA PRO A 12 0.55 -9.14 18.36
C PRO A 12 1.80 -8.30 18.60
N GLY A 13 2.90 -8.70 17.95
CA GLY A 13 4.14 -7.92 17.96
C GLY A 13 3.84 -6.51 17.48
N LYS A 14 4.67 -5.55 17.93
CA LYS A 14 4.54 -4.15 17.48
C LYS A 14 4.45 -4.13 15.93
N PRO A 15 3.46 -3.42 15.34
CA PRO A 15 3.30 -3.38 13.90
C PRO A 15 4.62 -2.95 13.22
N LYS A 16 5.01 -3.68 12.18
CA LYS A 16 6.19 -3.38 11.35
C LYS A 16 5.80 -2.40 10.26
N GLU A 17 6.75 -1.59 9.82
CA GLU A 17 6.55 -0.59 8.78
C GLU A 17 7.05 -1.09 7.43
N PHE A 18 6.34 -0.70 6.39
CA PHE A 18 6.60 -1.09 5.01
C PHE A 18 6.34 0.09 4.09
N ILE A 19 7.01 0.08 2.95
CA ILE A 19 6.75 0.99 1.83
C ILE A 19 6.51 0.16 0.58
N TYR A 20 5.58 0.57 -0.27
CA TYR A 20 5.62 0.13 -1.66
C TYR A 20 5.61 1.30 -2.63
N VAL A 21 6.31 1.11 -3.75
CA VAL A 21 6.41 2.06 -4.85
C VAL A 21 5.46 1.61 -5.96
N LEU A 22 4.53 2.48 -6.33
CA LEU A 22 3.57 2.28 -7.42
C LEU A 22 4.11 2.91 -8.70
N ARG A 23 4.09 2.17 -9.80
CA ARG A 23 4.42 2.71 -11.13
C ARG A 23 3.29 2.41 -12.10
N LEU A 24 2.93 3.41 -12.88
CA LEU A 24 1.89 3.28 -13.89
C LEU A 24 2.36 2.35 -15.01
N VAL A 25 1.45 1.55 -15.58
CA VAL A 25 1.77 0.71 -16.74
C VAL A 25 1.90 1.55 -18.01
N PRO A 26 2.72 1.13 -19.01
CA PRO A 26 2.98 1.93 -20.20
C PRO A 26 1.75 2.37 -20.99
N ARG A 27 0.68 1.57 -21.02
CA ARG A 27 -0.56 1.93 -21.75
C ARG A 27 -1.18 3.24 -21.23
N LEU A 28 -0.94 3.60 -19.97
CA LEU A 28 -1.58 4.72 -19.29
C LEU A 28 -0.69 5.97 -19.20
N TYR A 29 0.51 5.96 -19.80
CA TYR A 29 1.38 7.15 -19.82
C TYR A 29 0.80 8.32 -20.62
N ASP A 30 -0.06 8.03 -21.61
CA ASP A 30 -0.84 9.04 -22.33
C ASP A 30 -2.23 9.13 -21.70
N ASP A 31 -2.61 10.33 -21.24
CA ASP A 31 -3.91 10.64 -20.64
C ASP A 31 -5.09 10.24 -21.54
N LYS A 32 -4.89 10.21 -22.87
CA LYS A 32 -5.93 9.81 -23.85
C LYS A 32 -6.31 8.33 -23.75
N ASN A 33 -5.46 7.50 -23.19
CA ASN A 33 -5.69 6.07 -23.05
C ASN A 33 -6.47 5.70 -21.78
N TRP A 34 -6.76 6.68 -20.92
CA TRP A 34 -7.54 6.46 -19.71
C TRP A 34 -9.01 6.27 -20.04
N THR A 35 -9.57 5.16 -19.54
CA THR A 35 -10.99 4.85 -19.70
C THR A 35 -11.79 5.29 -18.47
N LYS A 36 -13.13 5.29 -18.60
CA LYS A 36 -14.02 5.48 -17.44
C LYS A 36 -13.82 4.39 -16.38
N GLU A 37 -13.54 3.17 -16.80
CA GLU A 37 -13.27 2.06 -15.89
C GLU A 37 -11.96 2.27 -15.11
N ASP A 38 -10.90 2.72 -15.80
CA ASP A 38 -9.62 3.04 -15.17
C ASP A 38 -9.77 4.12 -14.09
N ASN A 39 -10.53 5.17 -14.39
CA ASN A 39 -10.84 6.23 -13.43
C ASN A 39 -11.60 5.69 -12.21
N GLY A 40 -12.59 4.81 -12.43
CA GLY A 40 -13.30 4.17 -11.33
C GLY A 40 -12.42 3.26 -10.46
N VAL A 41 -11.40 2.62 -11.04
CA VAL A 41 -10.38 1.89 -10.26
C VAL A 41 -9.56 2.85 -9.39
N LEU A 42 -9.13 3.98 -9.96
CA LEU A 42 -8.32 4.97 -9.24
C LEU A 42 -9.10 5.62 -8.08
N GLU A 43 -10.39 5.86 -8.25
CA GLU A 43 -11.28 6.30 -7.17
C GLU A 43 -11.34 5.30 -6.01
N ARG A 44 -11.49 3.99 -6.31
CA ARG A 44 -11.48 2.93 -5.28
C ARG A 44 -10.12 2.80 -4.60
N HIS A 45 -9.03 2.92 -5.35
CA HIS A 45 -7.67 2.98 -4.80
C HIS A 45 -7.54 4.11 -3.77
N PHE A 46 -8.00 5.32 -4.13
CA PHE A 46 -7.95 6.47 -3.22
C PHE A 46 -8.84 6.28 -1.99
N ALA A 47 -10.08 5.80 -2.16
CA ALA A 47 -11.00 5.52 -1.05
C ALA A 47 -10.41 4.50 -0.06
N ARG A 48 -9.75 3.45 -0.57
CA ARG A 48 -9.06 2.47 0.28
C ARG A 48 -7.98 3.11 1.13
N PHE A 49 -7.18 4.02 0.58
CA PHE A 49 -6.17 4.75 1.34
C PHE A 49 -6.78 5.67 2.39
N GLN A 50 -7.91 6.32 2.10
CA GLN A 50 -8.62 7.11 3.11
C GLN A 50 -9.04 6.25 4.31
N GLU A 51 -9.58 5.05 4.08
CA GLU A 51 -9.93 4.12 5.17
C GLU A 51 -8.70 3.58 5.91
N ALA A 52 -7.61 3.32 5.19
CA ALA A 52 -6.36 2.89 5.79
C ALA A 52 -5.70 3.98 6.66
N ILE A 53 -5.84 5.27 6.29
CA ILE A 53 -5.42 6.40 7.13
C ILE A 53 -6.28 6.47 8.41
N LYS A 54 -7.61 6.35 8.28
CA LYS A 54 -8.53 6.40 9.44
C LYS A 54 -8.26 5.30 10.45
N SER A 55 -7.91 4.10 10.00
CA SER A 55 -7.55 2.96 10.86
C SER A 55 -6.13 3.03 11.42
N GLY A 56 -5.30 3.98 10.98
CA GLY A 56 -3.88 4.09 11.36
C GLY A 56 -2.97 3.05 10.70
N GLN A 57 -3.51 2.25 9.77
CA GLN A 57 -2.74 1.28 8.99
C GLN A 57 -1.82 1.98 7.99
N LEU A 58 -2.31 2.99 7.27
CA LEU A 58 -1.50 3.82 6.37
C LEU A 58 -0.95 5.02 7.14
N ILE A 59 0.34 5.31 6.94
CA ILE A 59 1.03 6.47 7.52
C ILE A 59 0.99 7.62 6.53
N LEU A 60 1.32 7.35 5.26
CA LEU A 60 1.37 8.34 4.19
C LEU A 60 1.14 7.67 2.85
N ALA A 61 0.44 8.35 1.95
CA ALA A 61 0.48 8.06 0.52
C ALA A 61 0.60 9.35 -0.30
N GLY A 62 1.31 9.27 -1.41
CA GLY A 62 1.51 10.40 -2.31
C GLY A 62 2.10 9.98 -3.65
N ARG A 63 2.03 10.86 -4.64
CA ARG A 63 2.64 10.66 -5.97
C ARG A 63 3.51 11.85 -6.35
N THR A 64 4.50 11.59 -7.19
CA THR A 64 5.24 12.63 -7.89
C THR A 64 4.31 13.45 -8.80
N LYS A 65 4.74 14.68 -9.11
CA LYS A 65 4.02 15.59 -10.02
C LYS A 65 4.44 15.44 -11.48
N GLU A 66 5.44 14.61 -11.76
CA GLU A 66 5.90 14.33 -13.12
C GLU A 66 4.85 13.51 -13.89
N PRO A 67 4.72 13.70 -15.22
CA PRO A 67 3.80 12.95 -16.06
C PRO A 67 4.37 11.60 -16.51
N GLY A 68 3.50 10.73 -17.03
CA GLY A 68 3.87 9.54 -17.79
C GLY A 68 4.76 8.56 -17.02
N ASP A 69 5.81 8.09 -17.68
CA ASP A 69 6.76 7.06 -17.22
C ASP A 69 7.62 7.50 -16.04
N LYS A 70 7.78 8.81 -15.85
CA LYS A 70 8.51 9.38 -14.71
C LYS A 70 7.69 9.41 -13.43
N THR A 71 6.38 9.26 -13.54
CA THR A 71 5.49 9.33 -12.38
C THR A 71 5.58 8.05 -11.54
N PHE A 72 5.60 8.21 -10.22
CA PHE A 72 5.42 7.10 -9.28
C PHE A 72 4.67 7.55 -8.03
N GLY A 73 3.96 6.60 -7.43
CA GLY A 73 3.33 6.72 -6.12
C GLY A 73 4.16 6.02 -5.06
N ILE A 74 3.98 6.43 -3.81
CA ILE A 74 4.46 5.69 -2.64
C ILE A 74 3.32 5.56 -1.63
N ALA A 75 3.33 4.46 -0.89
CA ALA A 75 2.49 4.26 0.29
C ALA A 75 3.36 3.68 1.42
N ILE A 76 3.42 4.38 2.55
CA ILE A 76 4.13 3.96 3.78
C ILE A 76 3.08 3.54 4.79
N PHE A 77 3.14 2.32 5.29
CA PHE A 77 2.06 1.71 6.07
C PHE A 77 2.59 0.69 7.09
N ARG A 78 1.70 0.19 7.94
CA ARG A 78 1.98 -0.79 9.00
C ARG A 78 1.31 -2.13 8.71
N ALA A 79 2.00 -3.22 9.01
CA ALA A 79 1.47 -4.59 8.94
C ALA A 79 2.13 -5.49 10.01
N SER A 80 1.54 -6.65 10.31
CA SER A 80 2.10 -7.60 11.28
C SER A 80 3.45 -8.18 10.83
N ASP A 81 3.56 -8.44 9.53
CA ASP A 81 4.67 -9.14 8.89
C ASP A 81 4.65 -8.86 7.37
N GLU A 82 5.65 -9.40 6.66
CA GLU A 82 5.81 -9.20 5.22
C GLU A 82 4.66 -9.83 4.41
N ALA A 83 4.09 -10.95 4.86
CA ALA A 83 3.00 -11.61 4.16
C ALA A 83 1.73 -10.75 4.21
N ALA A 84 1.41 -10.20 5.38
CA ALA A 84 0.32 -9.24 5.54
C ALA A 84 0.58 -7.94 4.74
N ALA A 85 1.82 -7.46 4.71
CA ALA A 85 2.19 -6.29 3.92
C ALA A 85 2.01 -6.53 2.41
N ARG A 86 2.42 -7.71 1.93
CA ARG A 86 2.24 -8.13 0.54
C ARG A 86 0.78 -8.27 0.17
N ALA A 87 -0.02 -8.92 1.00
CA ALA A 87 -1.47 -9.01 0.81
C ALA A 87 -2.13 -7.62 0.76
N PHE A 88 -1.70 -6.68 1.61
CA PHE A 88 -2.19 -5.31 1.56
C PHE A 88 -1.85 -4.62 0.22
N MET A 89 -0.61 -4.73 -0.26
CA MET A 89 -0.20 -4.17 -1.55
C MET A 89 -0.95 -4.81 -2.73
N GLU A 90 -1.02 -6.14 -2.79
CA GLU A 90 -1.65 -6.87 -3.90
C GLU A 90 -3.16 -6.63 -3.99
N ALA A 91 -3.82 -6.41 -2.86
CA ALA A 91 -5.24 -6.04 -2.81
C ALA A 91 -5.52 -4.60 -3.24
N ASP A 92 -4.50 -3.81 -3.61
CA ASP A 92 -4.70 -2.42 -4.04
C ASP A 92 -5.51 -2.44 -5.34
N PRO A 93 -6.65 -1.73 -5.44
CA PRO A 93 -7.43 -1.68 -6.68
C PRO A 93 -6.58 -1.31 -7.90
N ALA A 94 -5.64 -0.38 -7.78
CA ALA A 94 -4.75 -0.01 -8.89
C ALA A 94 -3.78 -1.14 -9.27
N VAL A 95 -3.38 -1.98 -8.32
CA VAL A 95 -2.48 -3.13 -8.55
C VAL A 95 -3.24 -4.33 -9.08
N SER A 96 -4.27 -4.77 -8.36
CA SER A 96 -5.10 -5.93 -8.72
C SER A 96 -5.82 -5.79 -10.07
N ALA A 97 -6.18 -4.56 -10.47
CA ALA A 97 -6.74 -4.28 -11.80
C ALA A 97 -5.68 -4.03 -12.89
N GLY A 98 -4.38 -4.07 -12.55
CA GLY A 98 -3.29 -3.96 -13.53
C GLY A 98 -3.07 -2.55 -14.09
N LEU A 99 -3.54 -1.51 -13.41
CA LEU A 99 -3.23 -0.11 -13.77
C LEU A 99 -1.82 0.28 -13.32
N MET A 100 -1.37 -0.29 -12.21
CA MET A 100 -0.06 -0.01 -11.62
C MET A 100 0.65 -1.32 -11.25
N THR A 101 1.96 -1.34 -11.41
CA THR A 101 2.83 -2.33 -10.77
C THR A 101 3.25 -1.80 -9.40
N ALA A 102 3.50 -2.68 -8.44
CA ALA A 102 3.97 -2.30 -7.12
C ALA A 102 5.17 -3.14 -6.67
N GLU A 103 6.13 -2.49 -6.01
CA GLU A 103 7.31 -3.12 -5.40
C GLU A 103 7.32 -2.84 -3.90
N LEU A 104 7.29 -3.90 -3.08
CA LEU A 104 7.22 -3.83 -1.62
C LEU A 104 8.59 -3.94 -0.96
N HIS A 105 8.83 -3.12 0.05
CA HIS A 105 10.04 -3.17 0.87
C HIS A 105 9.71 -3.04 2.37
N PRO A 106 10.43 -3.78 3.25
CA PRO A 106 10.51 -3.41 4.66
C PRO A 106 11.02 -1.98 4.81
N PHE A 107 10.42 -1.22 5.72
CA PHE A 107 10.75 0.18 5.91
C PHE A 107 10.80 0.52 7.41
N ALA A 108 11.49 1.60 7.76
CA ALA A 108 11.50 2.13 9.11
C ALA A 108 11.39 3.65 9.04
N VAL A 109 10.30 4.21 9.57
CA VAL A 109 10.14 5.64 9.73
C VAL A 109 11.06 6.09 10.87
N ALA A 110 12.22 6.63 10.50
CA ALA A 110 13.19 7.13 11.48
C ALA A 110 12.76 8.48 12.07
N LEU A 111 12.11 9.33 11.26
CA LEU A 111 11.67 10.68 11.61
C LEU A 111 10.37 10.99 10.86
N GLU A 112 9.38 11.55 11.55
CA GLU A 112 8.16 12.07 10.95
C GLU A 112 7.75 13.38 11.63
N HIS A 113 7.21 14.31 10.84
CA HIS A 113 6.55 15.48 11.39
C HIS A 113 5.13 15.09 11.80
N LYS A 114 4.75 15.37 13.06
CA LYS A 114 3.34 15.24 13.47
C LYS A 114 2.55 16.33 12.77
N ASN A 115 1.72 15.97 11.79
CA ASN A 115 0.83 16.94 11.17
C ASN A 115 -0.14 17.47 12.25
N PRO A 116 -0.09 18.75 12.63
CA PRO A 116 -0.95 19.31 13.67
C PRO A 116 -2.43 19.27 13.28
#